data_AF-A0A257WHS1-F1
#
_entry.id   AF-A0A257WHS1-F1
#
_cell.length_a   1.000
_cell.length_b   1.000
_cell.length_c   1.000
_cell.angle_alpha   90.00
_cell.angle_beta   90.00
_cell.angle_gamma   90.00
#
_symmetry.space_group_name_H-M   'P 1'
#
loop_
_entity.id
_entity.type
_entity.pdbx_description
1 polymer ?
#
loop_
_entity_poly.entity_id
_entity_poly.type
_entity_poly.pdbx_seq_one_letter_code
_entity_poly.pdbx_strand_id
1 'polypeptide(L)'
;MSRHCWTLLLGFCLTIFSLPTTTVRADVTLPAIFSEHMVIQADVATPIWGWAEPGEKVVVTIGSHSVETTANAEGRWSAKLPKLSVGGSQTLVVAGRNMLTIGDVLVGEVWLGSGQSNMVMTVNRAKDFEQEQAAAKFRQIRMFTVSSGASNEPQTDCRGSWEVCSPETVARFSATAYFFGRELHKTLNVPVGLIISSVGGTPIESWINPEAQRASPKLKDFFAARQAEEAKFDVAAAKAKYEKDLEKWEAAVKQAKADGQAAPRKPRDPIALRQVKGNIGGLFNGKIAPLIPYAIRGAVWYQGEANSTPEKAGFYED
;
A
#
# COMPACT_ATOMS: atom_id res chain seq x y z
N MET A 1 52.06 -66.14 33.02
CA MET A 1 51.78 -66.89 31.78
C MET A 1 50.91 -66.02 30.87
N SER A 2 51.47 -65.71 29.70
CA SER A 2 50.97 -64.97 28.54
C SER A 2 49.46 -65.03 28.24
N ARG A 3 48.84 -63.87 27.92
CA ARG A 3 47.88 -63.59 26.80
C ARG A 3 47.80 -62.06 26.59
N HIS A 4 48.66 -61.46 25.75
CA HIS A 4 48.47 -61.08 24.35
C HIS A 4 47.37 -60.02 24.05
N CYS A 5 47.90 -58.88 23.61
CA CYS A 5 47.33 -57.59 23.23
C CYS A 5 46.69 -57.62 21.83
N TRP A 6 45.56 -56.95 21.62
CA TRP A 6 45.09 -56.52 20.28
C TRP A 6 44.53 -55.09 20.36
N THR A 7 45.26 -54.17 19.73
CA THR A 7 44.92 -52.77 19.50
C THR A 7 44.11 -52.64 18.21
N LEU A 8 42.96 -51.97 18.24
CA LEU A 8 42.19 -51.58 17.05
C LEU A 8 41.95 -50.07 17.10
N LEU A 9 42.75 -49.32 16.34
CA LEU A 9 42.58 -47.89 16.08
C LEU A 9 41.76 -47.74 14.79
N LEU A 10 40.49 -47.35 14.91
CA LEU A 10 39.64 -46.93 13.79
C LEU A 10 39.87 -45.44 13.53
N GLY A 11 40.60 -45.12 12.44
CA GLY A 11 40.73 -43.77 11.92
C GLY A 11 39.44 -43.35 11.21
N PHE A 12 38.72 -42.38 11.76
CA PHE A 12 37.54 -41.78 11.13
C PHE A 12 38.00 -40.67 10.18
N CYS A 13 38.06 -40.94 8.87
CA CYS A 13 38.25 -39.91 7.85
C CYS A 13 36.97 -39.08 7.73
N LEU A 14 36.99 -37.85 8.25
CA LEU A 14 35.92 -36.87 8.04
C LEU A 14 36.06 -36.31 6.61
N THR A 15 35.27 -36.82 5.67
CA THR A 15 35.09 -36.21 4.35
C THR A 15 34.17 -35.00 4.47
N ILE A 16 34.75 -33.81 4.46
CA ILE A 16 34.01 -32.54 4.40
C ILE A 16 33.44 -32.40 2.99
N PHE A 17 32.15 -32.71 2.82
CA PHE A 17 31.41 -32.39 1.61
C PHE A 17 31.17 -30.87 1.56
N SER A 18 31.95 -30.17 0.72
CA SER A 18 31.70 -28.77 0.39
C SER A 18 30.46 -28.73 -0.52
N LEU A 19 29.33 -28.26 0.04
CA LEU A 19 28.14 -27.94 -0.74
C LEU A 19 28.47 -26.69 -1.58
N PRO A 20 28.24 -26.71 -2.91
CA PRO A 20 28.41 -25.51 -3.72
C PRO A 20 27.43 -24.45 -3.24
N THR A 21 27.95 -23.32 -2.78
CA THR A 21 27.17 -22.14 -2.47
C THR A 21 26.67 -21.54 -3.77
N THR A 22 25.44 -21.87 -4.16
CA THR A 22 24.74 -21.11 -5.19
C THR A 22 24.53 -19.70 -4.66
N THR A 23 25.30 -18.74 -5.16
CA THR A 23 25.02 -17.32 -4.94
C THR A 23 23.69 -17.00 -5.60
N VAL A 24 22.64 -16.88 -4.80
CA VAL A 24 21.38 -16.28 -5.25
C VAL A 24 21.74 -14.84 -5.65
N ARG A 25 21.58 -14.51 -6.92
CA ARG A 25 21.88 -13.19 -7.48
C ARG A 25 20.57 -12.41 -7.57
N ALA A 26 20.43 -11.35 -6.79
CA ALA A 26 19.29 -10.45 -6.84
C ALA A 26 19.50 -9.40 -7.93
N ASP A 27 18.57 -9.32 -8.87
CA ASP A 27 18.49 -8.24 -9.83
C ASP A 27 17.97 -6.95 -9.15
N VAL A 28 18.25 -5.79 -9.75
CA VAL A 28 17.60 -4.54 -9.36
C VAL A 28 16.08 -4.71 -9.49
N THR A 29 15.36 -4.34 -8.45
CA THR A 29 13.90 -4.34 -8.37
C THR A 29 13.39 -3.04 -7.76
N LEU A 30 12.15 -2.68 -8.10
CA LEU A 30 11.49 -1.45 -7.65
C LEU A 30 10.18 -1.78 -6.94
N PRO A 31 9.74 -0.98 -5.96
CA PRO A 31 8.40 -1.09 -5.41
C PRO A 31 7.34 -0.80 -6.48
N ALA A 32 6.14 -1.37 -6.31
CA ALA A 32 5.07 -1.34 -7.31
C ALA A 32 4.60 0.08 -7.73
N ILE A 33 4.85 1.08 -6.88
CA ILE A 33 4.53 2.48 -7.18
C ILE A 33 5.37 3.05 -8.34
N PHE A 34 6.54 2.48 -8.62
CA PHE A 34 7.32 2.77 -9.82
C PHE A 34 6.92 1.80 -10.93
N SER A 35 5.91 2.17 -11.70
CA SER A 35 5.39 1.38 -12.82
C SER A 35 4.93 2.31 -13.95
N GLU A 36 4.59 1.74 -15.11
CA GLU A 36 4.13 2.52 -16.27
C GLU A 36 2.99 3.47 -15.89
N HIS A 37 2.92 4.61 -16.58
CA HIS A 37 1.93 5.67 -16.36
C HIS A 37 2.08 6.46 -15.05
N MET A 38 3.16 6.27 -14.29
CA MET A 38 3.39 6.99 -13.03
C MET A 38 3.55 8.50 -13.21
N VAL A 39 3.37 9.25 -12.12
CA VAL A 39 3.61 10.70 -12.06
C VAL A 39 4.62 11.01 -10.97
N ILE A 40 5.73 11.66 -11.33
CA ILE A 40 6.75 12.17 -10.43
C ILE A 40 6.42 13.60 -10.02
N GLN A 41 6.62 13.94 -8.75
CA GLN A 41 6.40 15.30 -8.25
C GLN A 41 7.41 16.29 -8.83
N ALA A 42 6.90 17.38 -9.40
CA ALA A 42 7.67 18.50 -9.92
C ALA A 42 8.21 19.42 -8.80
N ASP A 43 9.25 20.19 -9.12
CA ASP A 43 9.82 21.29 -8.30
C ASP A 43 10.43 20.91 -6.94
N VAL A 44 10.51 19.62 -6.64
CA VAL A 44 11.19 19.04 -5.49
C VAL A 44 12.13 17.94 -5.96
N ALA A 45 13.23 17.75 -5.24
CA ALA A 45 14.14 16.65 -5.49
C ALA A 45 13.48 15.34 -5.05
N THR A 46 13.26 14.43 -6.00
CA THR A 46 12.40 13.26 -5.82
C THR A 46 13.21 11.99 -5.62
N PRO A 47 12.99 11.24 -4.52
CA PRO A 47 13.65 9.96 -4.33
C PRO A 47 13.06 8.88 -5.24
N ILE A 48 13.93 8.13 -5.88
CA ILE A 48 13.66 6.82 -6.48
C ILE A 48 14.42 5.80 -5.64
N TRP A 49 13.81 4.67 -5.32
CA TRP A 49 14.41 3.67 -4.45
C TRP A 49 13.99 2.27 -4.87
N GLY A 50 14.71 1.28 -4.36
CA GLY A 50 14.43 -0.12 -4.62
C GLY A 50 15.41 -1.02 -3.91
N TRP A 51 15.53 -2.23 -4.45
CA TRP A 51 16.46 -3.25 -3.96
C TRP A 51 17.42 -3.68 -5.07
N ALA A 52 18.61 -4.10 -4.68
CA ALA A 52 19.64 -4.70 -5.52
C ALA A 52 20.59 -5.52 -4.64
N GLU A 53 21.58 -6.18 -5.23
CA GLU A 53 22.63 -6.83 -4.44
C GLU A 53 23.42 -5.84 -3.58
N PRO A 54 23.80 -6.17 -2.33
CA PRO A 54 24.64 -5.30 -1.52
C PRO A 54 25.92 -4.85 -2.24
N GLY A 55 26.19 -3.55 -2.21
CA GLY A 55 27.33 -2.93 -2.91
C GLY A 55 27.15 -2.76 -4.41
N GLU A 56 26.00 -3.14 -4.99
CA GLU A 56 25.71 -2.91 -6.40
C GLU A 56 25.53 -1.42 -6.70
N LYS A 57 26.19 -0.95 -7.76
CA LYS A 57 25.99 0.38 -8.31
C LYS A 57 24.70 0.42 -9.12
N VAL A 58 23.86 1.41 -8.84
CA VAL A 58 22.59 1.65 -9.53
C VAL A 58 22.58 3.07 -10.06
N VAL A 59 22.23 3.23 -11.34
CA VAL A 59 22.09 4.52 -12.02
C VAL A 59 20.63 4.74 -12.38
N VAL A 60 20.07 5.86 -11.96
CA VAL A 60 18.69 6.27 -12.26
C VAL A 60 18.73 7.44 -13.23
N THR A 61 18.05 7.31 -14.37
CA THR A 61 18.03 8.31 -15.44
C THR A 61 16.60 8.67 -15.85
N ILE A 62 16.32 9.96 -15.97
CA ILE A 62 15.08 10.49 -16.56
C ILE A 62 15.39 11.76 -17.35
N GLY A 63 15.01 11.79 -18.61
CA GLY A 63 15.37 12.88 -19.52
C GLY A 63 16.89 13.05 -19.60
N SER A 64 17.39 14.26 -19.29
CA SER A 64 18.82 14.57 -19.23
C SER A 64 19.44 14.38 -17.84
N HIS A 65 18.65 14.04 -16.83
CA HIS A 65 19.14 13.86 -15.46
C HIS A 65 19.55 12.41 -15.21
N SER A 66 20.72 12.24 -14.59
CA SER A 66 21.24 10.93 -14.19
C SER A 66 21.87 11.02 -12.80
N VAL A 67 21.56 10.06 -11.94
CA VAL A 67 22.05 9.98 -10.56
C VAL A 67 22.52 8.56 -10.27
N GLU A 68 23.76 8.42 -9.82
CA GLU A 68 24.34 7.15 -9.36
C GLU A 68 24.15 7.00 -7.84
N THR A 69 23.92 5.77 -7.40
CA THR A 69 23.88 5.37 -5.99
C THR A 69 24.42 3.95 -5.85
N THR A 70 24.59 3.49 -4.61
CA THR A 70 25.04 2.13 -4.30
C THR A 70 24.10 1.50 -3.29
N ALA A 71 23.72 0.24 -3.53
CA ALA A 71 22.94 -0.53 -2.58
C ALA A 71 23.72 -0.78 -1.29
N ASN A 72 23.06 -0.58 -0.16
CA ASN A 72 23.65 -0.75 1.17
C ASN A 72 23.80 -2.24 1.55
N ALA A 73 24.25 -2.51 2.77
CA ALA A 73 24.44 -3.88 3.27
C ALA A 73 23.15 -4.71 3.28
N GLU A 74 21.99 -4.05 3.41
CA GLU A 74 20.66 -4.68 3.36
C GLU A 74 20.07 -4.74 1.94
N GLY A 75 20.87 -4.41 0.91
CA GLY A 75 20.45 -4.41 -0.48
C GLY A 75 19.51 -3.27 -0.87
N ARG A 76 19.30 -2.27 -0.01
CA ARG A 76 18.45 -1.10 -0.29
C ARG A 76 19.27 0.01 -0.93
N TRP A 77 18.71 0.67 -1.92
CA TRP A 77 19.32 1.85 -2.55
C TRP A 77 18.30 2.98 -2.69
N SER A 78 18.80 4.21 -2.73
CA SER A 78 18.00 5.41 -3.01
C SER A 78 18.82 6.38 -3.85
N ALA A 79 18.24 6.87 -4.93
CA ALA A 79 18.79 7.91 -5.78
C ALA A 79 17.84 9.10 -5.78
N LYS A 80 18.35 10.27 -5.43
CA LYS A 80 17.55 11.50 -5.35
C LYS A 80 17.70 12.28 -6.65
N LEU A 81 16.70 12.18 -7.52
CA LEU A 81 16.64 12.99 -8.74
C LEU A 81 16.59 14.48 -8.36
N PRO A 82 17.22 15.36 -9.15
CA PRO A 82 17.11 16.80 -8.94
C PRO A 82 15.66 17.26 -9.14
N LYS A 83 15.40 18.55 -8.88
CA LYS A 83 14.10 19.15 -9.18
C LYS A 83 13.81 19.00 -10.67
N LEU A 84 12.74 18.30 -11.00
CA LEU A 84 12.29 18.13 -12.38
C LEU A 84 11.24 19.18 -12.72
N SER A 85 11.32 19.74 -13.92
CA SER A 85 10.31 20.66 -14.44
C SER A 85 9.13 19.89 -15.06
N VAL A 86 7.94 20.48 -14.97
CA VAL A 86 6.76 19.97 -15.66
C VAL A 86 7.03 19.89 -17.17
N GLY A 87 6.61 18.80 -17.80
CA GLY A 87 6.85 18.57 -19.22
C GLY A 87 6.06 17.38 -19.78
N GLY A 88 6.41 16.99 -21.01
CA GLY A 88 5.85 15.83 -21.67
C GLY A 88 6.27 14.51 -21.01
N SER A 89 5.65 13.43 -21.48
CA SER A 89 5.93 12.07 -21.02
C SER A 89 7.40 11.68 -21.28
N GLN A 90 8.01 11.02 -20.29
CA GLN A 90 9.41 10.60 -20.32
C GLN A 90 9.54 9.11 -20.01
N THR A 91 10.76 8.61 -20.18
CA THR A 91 11.17 7.26 -19.78
C THR A 91 12.08 7.36 -18.56
N LEU A 92 11.74 6.62 -17.51
CA LEU A 92 12.61 6.40 -16.35
C LEU A 92 13.39 5.10 -16.56
N VAL A 93 14.71 5.17 -16.52
CA VAL A 93 15.60 4.01 -16.63
C VAL A 93 16.32 3.81 -15.30
N VAL A 94 16.33 2.58 -14.81
CA VAL A 94 17.12 2.17 -13.65
C VAL A 94 18.06 1.06 -14.08
N ALA A 95 19.36 1.35 -14.09
CA ALA A 95 20.40 0.45 -14.58
C ALA A 95 21.34 0.04 -13.43
N GLY A 96 21.45 -1.26 -13.21
CA GLY A 96 22.49 -1.90 -12.39
C GLY A 96 23.07 -3.07 -13.18
N ARG A 97 23.07 -4.26 -12.61
CA ARG A 97 23.40 -5.51 -13.31
C ARG A 97 22.35 -5.91 -14.35
N ASN A 98 21.10 -5.52 -14.13
CA ASN A 98 20.00 -5.53 -15.08
C ASN A 98 19.51 -4.10 -15.35
N MET A 99 18.63 -3.95 -16.33
CA MET A 99 18.04 -2.66 -16.69
C MET A 99 16.52 -2.74 -16.62
N LEU A 100 15.92 -1.85 -15.84
CA LEU A 100 14.48 -1.63 -15.78
C LEU A 100 14.15 -0.35 -16.55
N THR A 101 13.11 -0.39 -17.37
CA THR A 101 12.61 0.76 -18.13
C THR A 101 11.14 0.95 -17.83
N ILE A 102 10.78 2.14 -17.34
CA ILE A 102 9.40 2.53 -17.06
C ILE A 102 9.01 3.63 -18.06
N GLY A 103 8.05 3.30 -18.92
CA GLY A 103 7.49 4.22 -19.91
C GLY A 103 6.30 5.02 -19.36
N ASP A 104 5.92 6.03 -20.13
CA ASP A 104 4.84 6.96 -19.81
C ASP A 104 4.94 7.65 -18.44
N VAL A 105 6.12 8.19 -18.10
CA VAL A 105 6.35 8.89 -16.83
C VAL A 105 6.04 10.38 -17.00
N LEU A 106 5.05 10.89 -16.28
CA LEU A 106 4.75 12.33 -16.25
C LEU A 106 5.46 13.02 -15.08
N VAL A 107 5.76 14.30 -15.24
CA VAL A 107 6.26 15.17 -14.15
C VAL A 107 5.22 16.24 -13.87
N GLY A 108 4.70 16.30 -12.64
CA GLY A 108 3.58 17.18 -12.29
C GLY A 108 3.27 17.21 -10.79
N GLU A 109 2.00 17.38 -10.46
CA GLU A 109 1.51 17.40 -9.07
C GLU A 109 1.16 16.00 -8.60
N VAL A 110 1.65 15.59 -7.44
CA VAL A 110 1.34 14.29 -6.84
C VAL A 110 0.67 14.48 -5.49
N TRP A 111 -0.49 13.86 -5.31
CA TRP A 111 -1.31 13.98 -4.11
C TRP A 111 -1.69 12.62 -3.56
N LEU A 112 -1.60 12.46 -2.24
CA LEU A 112 -2.10 11.29 -1.53
C LEU A 112 -3.57 11.47 -1.16
N GLY A 113 -4.45 10.62 -1.69
CA GLY A 113 -5.83 10.45 -1.22
C GLY A 113 -5.92 9.31 -0.21
N SER A 114 -6.35 9.60 1.02
CA SER A 114 -6.45 8.59 2.07
C SER A 114 -7.68 8.79 2.98
N GLY A 115 -7.92 7.81 3.84
CA GLY A 115 -9.02 7.78 4.80
C GLY A 115 -9.96 6.61 4.56
N GLN A 116 -11.26 6.84 4.70
CA GLN A 116 -12.26 5.79 4.75
C GLN A 116 -13.24 5.75 3.57
N SER A 117 -14.48 5.28 3.77
CA SER A 117 -15.40 4.91 2.68
C SER A 117 -15.70 6.03 1.70
N ASN A 118 -15.60 7.29 2.12
CA ASN A 118 -15.81 8.45 1.25
C ASN A 118 -14.60 8.72 0.33
N MET A 119 -13.38 8.34 0.75
CA MET A 119 -12.23 8.28 -0.16
C MET A 119 -12.26 7.03 -1.06
N VAL A 120 -12.83 5.92 -0.58
CA VAL A 120 -12.99 4.69 -1.38
C VAL A 120 -14.10 4.80 -2.43
N MET A 121 -15.12 5.62 -2.19
CA MET A 121 -16.27 5.76 -3.08
C MET A 121 -15.82 6.09 -4.50
N THR A 122 -16.30 5.32 -5.47
CA THR A 122 -15.87 5.38 -6.87
C THR A 122 -16.74 6.33 -7.70
N VAL A 123 -16.20 6.86 -8.80
CA VAL A 123 -16.92 7.82 -9.69
C VAL A 123 -18.21 7.23 -10.26
N ASN A 124 -18.29 5.91 -10.50
CA ASN A 124 -19.55 5.27 -10.94
C ASN A 124 -20.70 5.31 -9.92
N ARG A 125 -20.41 5.76 -8.70
CA ARG A 125 -21.41 6.00 -7.65
C ARG A 125 -21.67 7.49 -7.44
N ALA A 126 -20.96 8.36 -8.16
CA ALA A 126 -21.18 9.79 -8.11
C ALA A 126 -22.47 10.16 -8.87
N LYS A 127 -22.97 11.35 -8.57
CA LYS A 127 -24.06 11.95 -9.35
C LYS A 127 -23.58 12.18 -10.78
N ASP A 128 -24.48 12.00 -11.76
CA ASP A 128 -24.23 12.29 -13.18
C ASP A 128 -23.05 11.50 -13.80
N PHE A 129 -22.89 10.24 -13.36
CA PHE A 129 -21.77 9.37 -13.78
C PHE A 129 -21.63 9.25 -15.30
N GLU A 130 -22.73 9.09 -16.05
CA GLU A 130 -22.66 8.89 -17.50
C GLU A 130 -22.04 10.12 -18.21
N GLN A 131 -22.44 11.32 -17.79
CA GLN A 131 -21.88 12.57 -18.31
C GLN A 131 -20.41 12.70 -17.92
N GLU A 132 -20.08 12.39 -16.66
CA GLU A 132 -18.71 12.46 -16.16
C GLU A 132 -17.80 11.47 -16.89
N GLN A 133 -18.27 10.25 -17.10
CA GLN A 133 -17.55 9.20 -17.81
C GLN A 133 -17.23 9.63 -19.25
N ALA A 134 -18.23 10.14 -19.98
CA ALA A 134 -18.03 10.62 -21.34
C ALA A 134 -17.03 11.78 -21.44
N ALA A 135 -16.97 12.63 -20.40
CA ALA A 135 -16.11 13.79 -20.32
C ALA A 135 -14.68 13.48 -19.82
N ALA A 136 -14.44 12.34 -19.18
CA ALA A 136 -13.19 11.97 -18.51
C ALA A 136 -12.04 11.64 -19.49
N LYS A 137 -11.71 12.55 -20.42
CA LYS A 137 -10.63 12.39 -21.42
C LYS A 137 -9.31 13.02 -20.94
N PHE A 138 -9.09 13.04 -19.63
CA PHE A 138 -7.96 13.72 -18.99
C PHE A 138 -6.71 12.85 -18.95
N ARG A 139 -6.09 12.60 -20.11
CA ARG A 139 -4.88 11.75 -20.23
C ARG A 139 -3.63 12.30 -19.55
N GLN A 140 -3.69 13.37 -18.75
CA GLN A 140 -2.61 13.79 -17.85
C GLN A 140 -2.94 13.60 -16.37
N ILE A 141 -4.13 13.08 -16.06
CA ILE A 141 -4.51 12.61 -14.73
C ILE A 141 -4.24 11.11 -14.66
N ARG A 142 -3.59 10.69 -13.58
CA ARG A 142 -3.20 9.30 -13.30
C ARG A 142 -3.61 8.94 -11.88
N MET A 143 -4.07 7.71 -11.67
CA MET A 143 -4.43 7.24 -10.34
C MET A 143 -3.70 5.93 -10.02
N PHE A 144 -2.91 5.92 -8.96
CA PHE A 144 -2.35 4.70 -8.36
C PHE A 144 -3.27 4.23 -7.25
N THR A 145 -3.76 2.99 -7.30
CA THR A 145 -4.61 2.46 -6.22
C THR A 145 -3.87 1.38 -5.43
N VAL A 146 -3.64 1.64 -4.14
CA VAL A 146 -2.99 0.67 -3.24
C VAL A 146 -3.95 -0.47 -2.88
N SER A 147 -3.66 -1.68 -3.34
CA SER A 147 -4.43 -2.91 -3.12
C SER A 147 -3.85 -3.86 -2.06
N SER A 148 -2.72 -3.50 -1.43
CA SER A 148 -2.24 -4.19 -0.22
C SER A 148 -3.18 -3.98 0.98
N GLY A 149 -3.14 -4.90 1.95
CA GLY A 149 -3.93 -4.83 3.18
C GLY A 149 -3.18 -4.19 4.34
N ALA A 150 -3.73 -4.29 5.54
CA ALA A 150 -3.02 -3.92 6.77
C ALA A 150 -1.86 -4.90 7.04
N SER A 151 -0.89 -4.44 7.84
CA SER A 151 0.22 -5.24 8.34
C SER A 151 0.56 -4.86 9.77
N ASN A 152 1.00 -5.81 10.59
CA ASN A 152 1.50 -5.51 11.92
C ASN A 152 2.85 -4.80 11.88
N GLU A 153 3.66 -5.05 10.84
CA GLU A 153 4.99 -4.48 10.65
C GLU A 153 5.03 -3.55 9.43
N PRO A 154 5.80 -2.44 9.46
CA PRO A 154 5.98 -1.56 8.32
C PRO A 154 6.42 -2.34 7.08
N GLN A 155 5.64 -2.22 6.01
CA GLN A 155 5.97 -2.83 4.72
C GLN A 155 6.84 -1.88 3.91
N THR A 156 7.73 -2.43 3.10
CA THR A 156 8.63 -1.67 2.23
C THR A 156 8.18 -1.66 0.77
N ASP A 157 7.17 -2.45 0.42
CA ASP A 157 6.49 -2.45 -0.86
C ASP A 157 4.97 -2.60 -0.65
N CYS A 158 4.20 -2.23 -1.67
CA CYS A 158 2.76 -2.41 -1.71
C CYS A 158 2.34 -3.13 -2.99
N ARG A 159 1.05 -3.41 -3.11
CA ARG A 159 0.44 -3.82 -4.38
C ARG A 159 -0.40 -2.68 -4.92
N GLY A 160 -0.41 -2.49 -6.22
CA GLY A 160 -1.19 -1.46 -6.89
C GLY A 160 -0.75 -1.28 -8.33
N SER A 161 -1.44 -0.40 -9.05
CA SER A 161 -1.13 -0.05 -10.44
C SER A 161 -1.59 1.37 -10.72
N TRP A 162 -0.87 2.07 -11.59
CA TRP A 162 -1.30 3.34 -12.16
C TRP A 162 -2.31 3.11 -13.29
N GLU A 163 -3.36 3.91 -13.32
CA GLU A 163 -4.34 3.95 -14.41
C GLU A 163 -4.42 5.35 -15.02
N VAL A 164 -4.48 5.40 -16.35
CA VAL A 164 -4.76 6.62 -17.13
C VAL A 164 -6.21 7.02 -16.95
N CYS A 165 -6.51 8.28 -16.64
CA CYS A 165 -7.89 8.76 -16.65
C CYS A 165 -8.45 8.78 -18.08
N SER A 166 -9.45 7.93 -18.31
CA SER A 166 -10.20 7.80 -19.57
C SER A 166 -11.66 7.44 -19.27
N PRO A 167 -12.58 7.51 -20.25
CA PRO A 167 -13.94 7.01 -20.08
C PRO A 167 -14.01 5.54 -19.63
N GLU A 168 -13.02 4.72 -19.99
CA GLU A 168 -12.97 3.29 -19.66
C GLU A 168 -12.50 2.99 -18.23
N THR A 169 -11.76 3.91 -17.61
CA THR A 169 -11.12 3.70 -16.29
C THR A 169 -11.73 4.53 -15.18
N VAL A 170 -12.26 5.73 -15.49
CA VAL A 170 -12.71 6.71 -14.49
C VAL A 170 -13.77 6.14 -13.54
N ALA A 171 -14.60 5.21 -14.02
CA ALA A 171 -15.60 4.50 -13.22
C ALA A 171 -15.03 3.89 -11.92
N ARG A 172 -13.75 3.44 -11.95
CA ARG A 172 -13.05 2.81 -10.83
C ARG A 172 -12.27 3.78 -9.96
N PHE A 173 -12.12 5.04 -10.38
CA PHE A 173 -11.34 6.02 -9.64
C PHE A 173 -12.08 6.41 -8.36
N SER A 174 -11.32 6.75 -7.31
CA SER A 174 -11.88 7.45 -6.15
C SER A 174 -12.55 8.75 -6.63
N ALA A 175 -13.84 8.93 -6.33
CA ALA A 175 -14.61 10.09 -6.74
C ALA A 175 -14.03 11.37 -6.13
N THR A 176 -13.78 11.37 -4.82
CA THR A 176 -13.20 12.51 -4.10
C THR A 176 -11.87 12.93 -4.74
N ALA A 177 -10.95 11.99 -4.93
CA ALA A 177 -9.64 12.29 -5.49
C ALA A 177 -9.72 12.69 -6.97
N TYR A 178 -10.58 12.04 -7.76
CA TYR A 178 -10.77 12.38 -9.17
C TYR A 178 -11.27 13.81 -9.35
N PHE A 179 -12.33 14.22 -8.65
CA PHE A 179 -12.85 15.58 -8.77
C PHE A 179 -11.85 16.62 -8.30
N PHE A 180 -11.15 16.37 -7.18
CA PHE A 180 -10.05 17.21 -6.73
C PHE A 180 -8.94 17.34 -7.80
N GLY A 181 -8.42 16.22 -8.30
CA GLY A 181 -7.35 16.19 -9.28
C GLY A 181 -7.75 16.80 -10.63
N ARG A 182 -9.02 16.65 -11.02
CA ARG A 182 -9.56 17.26 -12.24
C ARG A 182 -9.58 18.78 -12.16
N GLU A 183 -10.07 19.34 -11.06
CA GLU A 183 -10.07 20.81 -10.89
C GLU A 183 -8.65 21.35 -10.71
N LEU A 184 -7.76 20.60 -10.04
CA LEU A 184 -6.34 20.95 -9.95
C LEU A 184 -5.68 20.97 -11.34
N HIS A 185 -5.90 19.94 -12.15
CA HIS A 185 -5.36 19.84 -13.51
C HIS A 185 -5.86 20.98 -14.40
N LYS A 186 -7.16 21.29 -14.37
CA LYS A 186 -7.75 22.40 -15.13
C LYS A 186 -7.18 23.76 -14.71
N THR A 187 -6.95 23.94 -13.41
CA THR A 187 -6.51 25.22 -12.85
C THR A 187 -5.02 25.47 -13.11
N LEU A 188 -4.19 24.45 -12.90
CA LEU A 188 -2.73 24.56 -13.01
C LEU A 188 -2.21 24.24 -14.41
N ASN A 189 -2.99 23.51 -15.22
CA ASN A 189 -2.60 23.03 -16.54
C ASN A 189 -1.31 22.18 -16.52
N VAL A 190 -1.19 21.30 -15.51
CA VAL A 190 -0.05 20.38 -15.32
C VAL A 190 -0.54 18.94 -15.08
N PRO A 191 0.26 17.90 -15.37
CA PRO A 191 -0.09 16.53 -15.01
C PRO A 191 -0.39 16.35 -13.51
N VAL A 192 -1.32 15.46 -13.19
CA VAL A 192 -1.73 15.17 -11.81
C VAL A 192 -1.70 13.67 -11.54
N GLY A 193 -0.89 13.24 -10.58
CA GLY A 193 -0.88 11.91 -10.00
C GLY A 193 -1.65 11.86 -8.70
N LEU A 194 -2.56 10.89 -8.58
CA LEU A 194 -3.36 10.65 -7.39
C LEU A 194 -3.02 9.27 -6.83
N ILE A 195 -2.39 9.22 -5.66
CA ILE A 195 -2.10 7.95 -4.97
C ILE A 195 -3.23 7.69 -3.98
N ILE A 196 -4.00 6.62 -4.16
CA ILE A 196 -5.15 6.28 -3.32
C ILE A 196 -4.78 5.14 -2.38
N SER A 197 -4.75 5.46 -1.09
CA SER A 197 -4.55 4.52 0.01
C SER A 197 -5.69 4.68 1.00
N SER A 198 -6.80 3.97 0.79
CA SER A 198 -8.00 4.12 1.63
C SER A 198 -8.71 2.79 1.87
N VAL A 199 -9.43 2.69 3.00
CA VAL A 199 -10.16 1.48 3.41
C VAL A 199 -11.45 1.86 4.14
N GLY A 200 -12.59 1.34 3.69
CA GLY A 200 -13.89 1.73 4.23
C GLY A 200 -14.13 1.35 5.70
N GLY A 201 -14.67 2.29 6.47
CA GLY A 201 -15.11 2.08 7.86
C GLY A 201 -13.96 1.74 8.82
N THR A 202 -12.79 2.33 8.59
CA THR A 202 -11.62 2.21 9.46
C THR A 202 -11.47 3.47 10.29
N PRO A 203 -11.12 3.38 11.56
CA PRO A 203 -10.91 4.55 12.39
C PRO A 203 -9.49 5.11 12.20
N ILE A 204 -9.24 6.35 12.64
CA ILE A 204 -7.95 7.05 12.38
C ILE A 204 -6.76 6.35 13.06
N GLU A 205 -6.95 5.69 14.20
CA GLU A 205 -5.87 5.01 14.92
C GLU A 205 -5.21 3.88 14.09
N SER A 206 -5.90 3.38 13.07
CA SER A 206 -5.33 2.41 12.12
C SER A 206 -4.33 3.01 11.14
N TRP A 207 -4.39 4.32 10.91
CA TRP A 207 -3.68 5.03 9.85
C TRP A 207 -2.50 5.89 10.32
N ILE A 208 -2.30 6.02 11.62
CA ILE A 208 -1.19 6.78 12.21
C ILE A 208 -0.07 5.81 12.58
N ASN A 209 1.19 6.26 12.48
CA ASN A 209 2.35 5.50 12.95
C ASN A 209 2.11 5.01 14.40
N PRO A 210 2.21 3.69 14.67
CA PRO A 210 1.88 3.14 15.98
C PRO A 210 2.85 3.58 17.10
N GLU A 211 4.11 3.85 16.78
CA GLU A 211 5.08 4.36 17.75
C GLU A 211 4.76 5.80 18.17
N ALA A 212 4.46 6.66 17.19
CA ALA A 212 4.06 8.05 17.45
C ALA A 212 2.78 8.11 18.31
N GLN A 213 1.84 7.21 18.04
CA GLN A 213 0.62 7.08 18.83
C GLN A 213 0.91 6.66 20.28
N ARG A 214 1.71 5.61 20.49
CA ARG A 214 2.08 5.11 21.83
C ARG A 214 2.87 6.13 22.65
N ALA A 215 3.62 7.00 21.98
CA ALA A 215 4.35 8.08 22.64
C ALA A 215 3.43 9.20 23.17
N SER A 216 2.16 9.25 22.76
CA SER A 216 1.20 10.28 23.19
C SER A 216 0.64 9.98 24.59
N PRO A 217 0.86 10.84 25.59
CA PRO A 217 0.30 10.65 26.93
C PRO A 217 -1.23 10.66 26.94
N LYS A 218 -1.87 11.50 26.10
CA LYS A 218 -3.33 11.61 25.98
C LYS A 218 -3.99 10.30 25.51
N LEU A 219 -3.26 9.42 24.83
CA LEU A 219 -3.80 8.19 24.24
C LEU A 219 -3.49 6.92 25.06
N LYS A 220 -2.81 7.04 26.20
CA LYS A 220 -2.35 5.88 26.99
C LYS A 220 -3.48 4.93 27.36
N ASP A 221 -4.57 5.47 27.93
CA ASP A 221 -5.71 4.66 28.38
C ASP A 221 -6.51 4.08 27.22
N PHE A 222 -6.62 4.85 26.12
CA PHE A 222 -7.19 4.36 24.87
C PHE A 222 -6.44 3.13 24.38
N PHE A 223 -5.11 3.15 24.35
CA PHE A 223 -4.31 2.01 23.90
C PHE A 223 -4.39 0.81 24.83
N ALA A 224 -4.38 1.02 26.14
CA ALA A 224 -4.55 -0.06 27.11
C ALA A 224 -5.90 -0.77 26.91
N ALA A 225 -6.98 0.00 26.73
CA ALA A 225 -8.31 -0.54 26.47
C ALA A 225 -8.35 -1.33 25.16
N ARG A 226 -7.80 -0.78 24.06
CA ARG A 226 -7.73 -1.47 22.77
C ARG A 226 -6.92 -2.76 22.84
N GLN A 227 -5.75 -2.73 23.45
CA GLN A 227 -4.93 -3.94 23.58
C GLN A 227 -5.68 -5.04 24.36
N ALA A 228 -6.42 -4.67 25.41
CA ALA A 228 -7.26 -5.61 26.15
C ALA A 228 -8.44 -6.14 25.31
N GLU A 229 -9.06 -5.32 24.46
CA GLU A 229 -10.08 -5.77 23.49
C GLU A 229 -9.50 -6.74 22.47
N GLU A 230 -8.30 -6.45 21.96
CA GLU A 230 -7.64 -7.28 20.96
C GLU A 230 -7.26 -8.65 21.52
N ALA A 231 -6.77 -8.71 22.76
CA ALA A 231 -6.42 -9.94 23.45
C ALA A 231 -7.63 -10.88 23.68
N LYS A 232 -8.86 -10.34 23.69
CA LYS A 232 -10.10 -11.11 23.86
C LYS A 232 -10.62 -11.73 22.56
N PHE A 233 -10.02 -11.40 21.41
CA PHE A 233 -10.53 -11.89 20.13
C PHE A 233 -10.22 -13.38 19.93
N ASP A 234 -11.22 -14.22 20.16
CA ASP A 234 -11.17 -15.64 19.88
C ASP A 234 -11.52 -15.93 18.42
N VAL A 235 -10.50 -16.32 17.65
CA VAL A 235 -10.62 -16.65 16.22
C VAL A 235 -11.57 -17.83 15.98
N ALA A 236 -11.51 -18.86 16.82
CA ALA A 236 -12.32 -20.07 16.64
C ALA A 236 -13.79 -19.77 16.93
N ALA A 237 -14.07 -19.05 18.01
CA ALA A 237 -15.43 -18.61 18.33
C ALA A 237 -15.99 -17.66 17.26
N ALA A 238 -15.19 -16.72 16.77
CA ALA A 238 -15.59 -15.79 15.71
C ALA A 238 -15.92 -16.53 14.40
N LYS A 239 -15.11 -17.52 14.01
CA LYS A 239 -15.37 -18.36 12.84
C LYS A 239 -16.65 -19.17 13.00
N ALA A 240 -16.82 -19.87 14.12
CA ALA A 240 -18.02 -20.67 14.37
C ALA A 240 -19.30 -19.83 14.39
N LYS A 241 -19.24 -18.60 14.92
CA LYS A 241 -20.36 -17.66 14.85
C LYS A 241 -20.65 -17.22 13.41
N TYR A 242 -19.60 -16.89 12.64
CA TYR A 242 -19.75 -16.46 11.25
C TYR A 242 -20.40 -17.54 10.38
N GLU A 243 -19.99 -18.80 10.53
CA GLU A 243 -20.58 -19.94 9.82
C GLU A 243 -22.07 -20.09 10.15
N LYS A 244 -22.46 -20.00 11.42
CA LYS A 244 -23.88 -20.02 11.83
C LYS A 244 -24.69 -18.85 11.27
N ASP A 245 -24.09 -17.65 11.25
CA ASP A 245 -24.76 -16.47 10.68
C ASP A 245 -24.91 -16.61 9.16
N LEU A 246 -23.94 -17.24 8.49
CA LEU A 246 -23.99 -17.52 7.05
C LEU A 246 -25.10 -18.51 6.72
N GLU A 247 -25.24 -19.60 7.46
CA GLU A 247 -26.34 -20.57 7.30
C GLU A 247 -27.71 -19.89 7.46
N LYS A 248 -27.88 -19.06 8.49
CA LYS A 248 -29.11 -18.28 8.70
C LYS A 248 -29.38 -17.31 7.54
N TRP A 249 -28.33 -16.65 7.06
CA TRP A 249 -28.44 -15.75 5.92
C TRP A 249 -28.85 -16.50 4.64
N GLU A 250 -28.27 -17.66 4.35
CA GLU A 250 -28.63 -18.48 3.19
C GLU A 250 -30.10 -18.92 3.24
N ALA A 251 -30.59 -19.32 4.42
CA ALA A 251 -32.00 -19.62 4.62
C ALA A 251 -32.89 -18.38 4.37
N ALA A 252 -32.49 -17.21 4.90
CA ALA A 252 -33.23 -15.96 4.72
C ALA A 252 -33.22 -15.48 3.25
N VAL A 253 -32.14 -15.70 2.50
CA VAL A 253 -32.06 -15.42 1.06
C VAL A 253 -33.02 -16.30 0.28
N LYS A 254 -33.08 -17.60 0.60
CA LYS A 254 -34.04 -18.53 -0.04
C LYS A 254 -35.48 -18.08 0.21
N GLN A 255 -35.80 -17.70 1.44
CA GLN A 255 -37.12 -17.19 1.81
C GLN A 255 -37.44 -15.87 1.08
N ALA A 256 -36.53 -14.89 1.13
CA ALA A 256 -36.72 -13.61 0.44
C ALA A 256 -36.96 -13.80 -1.07
N LYS A 257 -36.24 -14.73 -1.70
CA LYS A 257 -36.46 -15.08 -3.11
C LYS A 257 -37.86 -15.67 -3.35
N ALA A 258 -38.32 -16.57 -2.48
CA ALA A 258 -39.66 -17.16 -2.59
C ALA A 258 -40.76 -16.09 -2.43
N ASP A 259 -40.51 -15.08 -1.58
CA ASP A 259 -41.44 -14.00 -1.30
C ASP A 259 -41.35 -12.82 -2.30
N GLY A 260 -40.50 -12.90 -3.32
CA GLY A 260 -40.27 -11.82 -4.27
C GLY A 260 -39.58 -10.58 -3.65
N GLN A 261 -38.90 -10.76 -2.51
CA GLN A 261 -38.21 -9.71 -1.77
C GLN A 261 -36.72 -9.66 -2.11
N ALA A 262 -36.12 -8.49 -1.86
CA ALA A 262 -34.67 -8.33 -1.98
C ALA A 262 -33.93 -9.21 -0.97
N ALA A 263 -32.82 -9.80 -1.41
CA ALA A 263 -31.98 -10.62 -0.54
C ALA A 263 -31.45 -9.79 0.65
N PRO A 264 -31.47 -10.34 1.88
CA PRO A 264 -30.87 -9.67 3.03
C PRO A 264 -29.36 -9.52 2.84
N ARG A 265 -28.76 -8.60 3.59
CA ARG A 265 -27.32 -8.35 3.53
C ARG A 265 -26.54 -9.57 4.04
N LYS A 266 -25.54 -10.02 3.26
CA LYS A 266 -24.62 -11.08 3.69
C LYS A 266 -23.84 -10.67 4.95
N PRO A 267 -23.75 -11.54 5.98
CA PRO A 267 -22.85 -11.36 7.10
C PRO A 267 -21.42 -11.18 6.60
N ARG A 268 -20.66 -10.31 7.27
CA ARG A 268 -19.24 -10.08 6.95
C ARG A 268 -18.37 -11.00 7.80
N ASP A 269 -17.35 -11.58 7.18
CA ASP A 269 -16.37 -12.40 7.88
C ASP A 269 -15.57 -11.52 8.87
N PRO A 270 -15.69 -11.77 10.19
CA PRO A 270 -15.01 -10.96 11.20
C PRO A 270 -13.48 -11.07 11.15
N ILE A 271 -12.94 -12.22 10.72
CA ILE A 271 -11.50 -12.46 10.63
C ILE A 271 -10.95 -11.69 9.43
N ALA A 272 -11.59 -11.84 8.27
CA ALA A 272 -11.19 -11.10 7.06
C ALA A 272 -11.30 -9.58 7.26
N LEU A 273 -12.36 -9.11 7.93
CA LEU A 273 -12.50 -7.69 8.26
C LEU A 273 -11.35 -7.17 9.12
N ARG A 274 -10.91 -7.96 10.10
CA ARG A 274 -9.82 -7.58 11.01
C ARG A 274 -8.48 -7.51 10.27
N GLN A 275 -8.24 -8.42 9.32
CA GLN A 275 -7.07 -8.39 8.44
C GLN A 275 -7.09 -7.18 7.48
N VAL A 276 -8.25 -6.85 6.92
CA VAL A 276 -8.38 -5.73 5.97
C VAL A 276 -8.27 -4.38 6.65
N LYS A 277 -8.92 -4.21 7.80
CA LYS A 277 -8.97 -2.93 8.52
C LYS A 277 -7.72 -2.65 9.34
N GLY A 278 -6.97 -3.69 9.69
CA GLY A 278 -5.87 -3.58 10.63
C GLY A 278 -6.36 -3.19 12.03
N ASN A 279 -5.44 -3.25 12.97
CA ASN A 279 -5.59 -2.69 14.30
C ASN A 279 -4.90 -1.31 14.36
N ILE A 280 -4.36 -0.94 15.51
CA ILE A 280 -3.61 0.30 15.72
C ILE A 280 -2.37 0.33 14.82
N GLY A 281 -2.30 1.32 13.94
CA GLY A 281 -1.21 1.51 12.99
C GLY A 281 -1.11 0.46 11.88
N GLY A 282 -2.01 -0.53 11.82
CA GLY A 282 -1.92 -1.61 10.86
C GLY A 282 -2.02 -1.14 9.40
N LEU A 283 -2.84 -0.13 9.12
CA LEU A 283 -2.97 0.45 7.78
C LEU A 283 -1.84 1.43 7.47
N PHE A 284 -1.32 2.14 8.48
CA PHE A 284 -0.09 2.89 8.31
C PHE A 284 1.02 1.96 7.81
N ASN A 285 1.25 0.87 8.53
CA ASN A 285 2.29 -0.11 8.23
C ASN A 285 2.12 -0.80 6.87
N GLY A 286 0.90 -1.23 6.53
CA GLY A 286 0.64 -1.98 5.29
C GLY A 286 0.37 -1.13 4.05
N LYS A 287 -0.02 0.14 4.21
CA LYS A 287 -0.52 0.97 3.10
C LYS A 287 0.04 2.39 3.01
N ILE A 288 0.69 2.91 4.05
CA ILE A 288 1.33 4.25 4.02
C ILE A 288 2.85 4.11 4.05
N ALA A 289 3.41 3.35 4.98
CA ALA A 289 4.84 3.06 5.08
C ALA A 289 5.49 2.63 3.75
N PRO A 290 4.91 1.74 2.92
CA PRO A 290 5.52 1.36 1.64
C PRO A 290 5.52 2.47 0.58
N LEU A 291 4.77 3.55 0.79
CA LEU A 291 4.78 4.73 -0.08
C LEU A 291 5.85 5.73 0.36
N ILE A 292 6.45 5.58 1.53
CA ILE A 292 7.52 6.46 2.00
C ILE A 292 8.82 6.00 1.35
N PRO A 293 9.61 6.89 0.71
CA PRO A 293 9.55 8.36 0.76
C PRO A 293 9.03 9.04 -0.52
N TYR A 294 8.00 8.53 -1.21
CA TYR A 294 7.49 9.13 -2.45
C TYR A 294 7.21 10.63 -2.28
N ALA A 295 7.77 11.46 -3.16
CA ALA A 295 7.56 12.90 -3.11
C ALA A 295 6.11 13.23 -3.49
N ILE A 296 5.42 13.97 -2.62
CA ILE A 296 4.05 14.44 -2.82
C ILE A 296 3.96 15.93 -2.50
N ARG A 297 3.06 16.64 -3.15
CA ARG A 297 2.70 18.03 -2.83
C ARG A 297 1.92 18.13 -1.52
N GLY A 298 1.02 17.16 -1.29
CA GLY A 298 0.13 17.17 -0.15
C GLY A 298 -0.78 15.94 -0.10
N ALA A 299 -1.71 15.96 0.84
CA ALA A 299 -2.68 14.89 1.05
C ALA A 299 -4.11 15.43 1.15
N VAL A 300 -5.06 14.69 0.61
CA VAL A 300 -6.51 14.85 0.83
C VAL A 300 -6.96 13.70 1.71
N TRP A 301 -7.37 14.02 2.93
CA TRP A 301 -7.69 13.02 3.96
C TRP A 301 -9.17 13.05 4.31
N TYR A 302 -9.92 12.04 3.88
CA TYR A 302 -11.37 11.95 4.13
C TYR A 302 -11.67 10.91 5.21
N GLN A 303 -11.76 11.38 6.46
CA GLN A 303 -11.86 10.53 7.64
C GLN A 303 -12.67 11.18 8.75
N GLY A 304 -13.25 10.37 9.63
CA GLY A 304 -13.86 10.80 10.90
C GLY A 304 -15.10 10.03 11.31
N GLU A 305 -15.85 9.46 10.37
CA GLU A 305 -17.17 8.89 10.67
C GLU A 305 -17.09 7.59 11.51
N ALA A 306 -15.96 6.85 11.46
CA ALA A 306 -15.72 5.72 12.36
C ALA A 306 -15.28 6.14 13.78
N ASN A 307 -14.97 7.43 13.97
CA ASN A 307 -14.51 8.03 15.21
C ASN A 307 -15.53 9.03 15.81
N SER A 308 -16.67 9.24 15.15
CA SER A 308 -17.69 10.21 15.59
C SER A 308 -18.60 9.69 16.71
N THR A 309 -18.22 8.63 17.43
CA THR A 309 -18.96 8.14 18.60
C THR A 309 -18.57 8.96 19.83
N PRO A 310 -19.46 9.17 20.83
CA PRO A 310 -19.13 9.98 22.01
C PRO A 310 -17.84 9.55 22.72
N GLU A 311 -17.57 8.25 22.79
CA GLU A 311 -16.37 7.66 23.41
C GLU A 311 -15.06 8.03 22.70
N LYS A 312 -15.12 8.38 21.41
CA LYS A 312 -13.95 8.64 20.58
C LYS A 312 -13.85 10.10 20.15
N ALA A 313 -14.99 10.78 19.99
CA ALA A 313 -15.06 12.15 19.52
C ALA A 313 -14.25 13.11 20.39
N GLY A 314 -14.20 12.87 21.71
CA GLY A 314 -13.43 13.67 22.67
C GLY A 314 -11.91 13.70 22.41
N PHE A 315 -11.35 12.78 21.61
CA PHE A 315 -9.94 12.86 21.21
C PHE A 315 -9.67 13.89 20.09
N TYR A 316 -10.70 14.55 19.55
CA TYR A 316 -10.61 15.49 18.42
C TYR A 316 -11.18 16.89 18.74
N GLU A 317 -11.53 17.16 19.99
CA GLU A 317 -12.15 18.43 20.41
C GLU A 317 -11.12 19.56 20.63
N ASP A 318 -9.83 19.24 20.67
CA ASP A 318 -8.71 20.17 20.89
C ASP A 318 -7.90 20.45 19.60
#